data_AF-A0A803P965-F1
#
_entry.id   AF-A0A803P965-F1
#
_cell.length_a   1.000
_cell.length_b   1.000
_cell.length_c   1.000
_cell.angle_alpha   90.00
_cell.angle_beta   90.00
_cell.angle_gamma   90.00
#
_symmetry.space_group_name_H-M   'P 1'
#
loop_
_entity.id
_entity.type
_entity.pdbx_description
1 polymer ?
#
loop_
_entity_poly.entity_id
_entity_poly.type
_entity_poly.pdbx_seq_one_letter_code
_entity_poly.pdbx_strand_id
1 'polypeptide(L)'
;MEPIWTRMESLRMACDRDKLAKQHKIDAWADSFRESRTLIHTKGQETIKSQGKLAEVKSKLREAEDDLVKALSVKNRKEAKRIAIVESLAAKKNSVEELKRHVQDQRAKRDEYAEIVSDLSSVSEETGSQNDKDEIQEALSWYNRVLGFHVEGGHGVKFVFKNISLKNPNEEYSFTIRHADNIYYLLDCNPHLNDIKELVHELNRTNGLFAFVRIMRQKFQEVAAQGYLPETTSLPQESSIVSASAPASSASTDRSESLPKKNEHQLPHGEVDRQSKKQNRGKGFNNVLVSPGSARRSPRFLV
;
A
#
# COMPACT_ATOMS: atom_id res chain seq x y z
N MET A 1 -117.12 -82.60 15.70
CA MET A 1 -116.84 -81.33 16.41
C MET A 1 -115.51 -81.49 17.13
N GLU A 2 -114.50 -80.69 16.78
CA GLU A 2 -113.21 -80.77 17.49
C GLU A 2 -113.34 -80.22 18.92
N PRO A 3 -112.69 -80.86 19.93
CA PRO A 3 -112.74 -80.41 21.31
C PRO A 3 -111.93 -79.12 21.51
N ILE A 4 -112.51 -78.18 22.27
CA ILE A 4 -112.00 -76.82 22.53
C ILE A 4 -110.54 -76.82 23.03
N TRP A 5 -110.16 -77.84 23.80
CA TRP A 5 -108.80 -77.99 24.35
C TRP A 5 -107.73 -78.12 23.26
N THR A 6 -107.96 -78.93 22.22
CA THR A 6 -107.01 -79.12 21.10
C THR A 6 -106.77 -77.81 20.34
N ARG A 7 -107.81 -76.96 20.24
CA ARG A 7 -107.72 -75.64 19.63
C ARG A 7 -106.90 -74.66 20.49
N MET A 8 -107.08 -74.67 21.80
CA MET A 8 -106.29 -73.83 22.72
C MET A 8 -104.81 -74.24 22.73
N GLU A 9 -104.51 -75.54 22.71
CA GLU A 9 -103.14 -76.04 22.67
C GLU A 9 -102.45 -75.70 21.33
N SER A 10 -103.16 -75.80 20.21
CA SER A 10 -102.66 -75.37 18.90
C SER A 10 -102.34 -73.87 18.87
N LEU A 11 -103.20 -73.01 19.44
CA LEU A 11 -102.96 -71.58 19.56
C LEU A 11 -101.76 -71.27 20.46
N ARG A 12 -101.58 -72.01 21.56
CA ARG A 12 -100.42 -71.90 22.45
C ARG A 12 -99.12 -72.22 21.71
N MET A 13 -99.08 -73.34 20.99
CA MET A 13 -97.92 -73.75 20.19
C MET A 13 -97.64 -72.80 19.02
N ALA A 14 -98.66 -72.17 18.44
CA ALA A 14 -98.48 -71.10 17.45
C ALA A 14 -97.88 -69.83 18.08
N CYS A 15 -98.36 -69.43 19.26
CA CYS A 15 -97.84 -68.28 20.00
C CYS A 15 -96.38 -68.49 20.44
N ASP A 16 -96.03 -69.68 20.94
CA ASP A 16 -94.66 -69.96 21.39
C ASP A 16 -93.67 -70.08 20.21
N ARG A 17 -94.11 -70.60 19.06
CA ARG A 17 -93.32 -70.54 17.82
C ARG A 17 -93.09 -69.11 17.34
N ASP A 18 -94.10 -68.24 17.42
CA ASP A 18 -93.96 -66.83 17.05
C ASP A 18 -93.01 -66.08 18.00
N LYS A 19 -93.08 -66.34 19.31
CA LYS A 19 -92.10 -65.81 20.28
C LYS A 19 -90.68 -66.24 19.95
N LEU A 20 -90.47 -67.53 19.67
CA LEU A 20 -89.14 -68.05 19.32
C LEU A 20 -88.62 -67.45 18.01
N ALA A 21 -89.47 -67.34 16.98
CA ALA A 21 -89.10 -66.72 15.71
C ALA A 21 -88.76 -65.23 15.86
N LYS A 22 -89.49 -64.50 16.71
CA LYS A 22 -89.18 -63.10 17.05
C LYS A 22 -87.87 -63.00 17.81
N GLN A 23 -87.64 -63.88 18.79
CA GLN A 23 -86.41 -63.90 19.57
C GLN A 23 -85.19 -64.16 18.67
N HIS A 24 -85.25 -65.17 17.80
CA HIS A 24 -84.17 -65.47 16.86
C HIS A 24 -83.89 -64.29 15.91
N LYS A 25 -84.91 -63.53 15.48
CA LYS A 25 -84.71 -62.33 14.67
C LYS A 25 -84.04 -61.20 15.47
N ILE A 26 -84.41 -61.03 16.74
CA ILE A 26 -83.77 -60.06 17.64
C ILE A 26 -82.31 -60.43 17.85
N ASP A 27 -82.01 -61.71 18.12
CA ASP A 27 -80.65 -62.20 18.34
C ASP A 27 -79.80 -62.06 17.08
N ALA A 28 -80.30 -62.45 15.91
CA ALA A 28 -79.61 -62.29 14.63
C ALA A 28 -79.33 -60.81 14.30
N TRP A 29 -80.28 -59.92 14.59
CA TRP A 29 -80.07 -58.47 14.44
C TRP A 29 -79.04 -57.95 15.43
N ALA A 30 -79.07 -58.41 16.69
CA ALA A 30 -78.12 -58.02 17.72
C ALA A 30 -76.69 -58.45 17.37
N ASP A 31 -76.51 -59.65 16.81
CA ASP A 31 -75.21 -60.15 16.35
C ASP A 31 -74.71 -59.36 15.15
N SER A 32 -75.56 -59.13 14.13
CA SER A 32 -75.20 -58.29 12.98
C SER A 32 -74.84 -56.86 13.40
N PHE A 33 -75.57 -56.28 14.36
CA PHE A 33 -75.27 -54.96 14.89
C PHE A 33 -73.94 -54.94 15.66
N ARG A 34 -73.64 -56.00 16.42
CA ARG A 34 -72.37 -56.15 17.13
C ARG A 34 -71.19 -56.24 16.17
N GLU A 35 -71.31 -57.03 15.11
CA GLU A 35 -70.30 -57.16 14.05
C GLU A 35 -70.10 -55.85 13.28
N SER A 36 -71.19 -55.15 12.96
CA SER A 36 -71.11 -53.82 12.33
C SER A 36 -70.37 -52.82 13.24
N ARG A 37 -70.68 -52.84 14.54
CA ARG A 37 -70.01 -51.99 15.52
C ARG A 37 -68.52 -52.30 15.65
N THR A 38 -68.14 -53.57 15.70
CA THR A 38 -66.72 -53.96 15.77
C THR A 38 -65.98 -53.55 14.50
N LEU A 39 -66.59 -53.74 13.33
CA LEU A 39 -66.03 -53.32 12.04
C LEU A 39 -65.82 -51.80 11.95
N ILE A 40 -66.79 -50.99 12.39
CA ILE A 40 -66.66 -49.53 12.43
C ILE A 40 -65.53 -49.12 13.37
N HIS A 41 -65.44 -49.77 14.54
CA HIS A 41 -64.40 -49.47 15.52
C HIS A 41 -63.00 -49.82 15.00
N THR A 42 -62.80 -51.00 14.40
CA THR A 42 -61.51 -51.41 13.84
C THR A 42 -61.08 -50.48 12.71
N LYS A 43 -61.99 -50.15 11.78
CA LYS A 43 -61.75 -49.19 10.71
C LYS A 43 -61.40 -47.80 11.23
N GLY A 44 -62.07 -47.35 12.29
CA GLY A 44 -61.75 -46.09 12.98
C GLY A 44 -60.34 -46.10 13.57
N GLN A 45 -59.96 -47.17 14.28
CA GLN A 45 -58.62 -47.33 14.83
C GLN A 45 -57.54 -47.37 13.75
N GLU A 46 -57.77 -48.06 12.63
CA GLU A 46 -56.84 -48.07 11.49
C GLU A 46 -56.67 -46.69 10.87
N THR A 47 -57.76 -45.93 10.74
CA THR A 47 -57.73 -44.55 10.23
C THR A 47 -56.93 -43.64 11.14
N ILE A 48 -57.08 -43.77 12.46
CA ILE A 48 -56.27 -43.01 13.42
C ILE A 48 -54.78 -43.37 13.30
N LYS A 49 -54.47 -44.67 13.20
CA LYS A 49 -53.08 -45.14 13.01
C LYS A 49 -52.47 -44.63 11.70
N SER A 50 -53.22 -44.63 10.60
CA SER A 50 -52.74 -44.15 9.30
C SER A 50 -52.59 -42.63 9.29
N GLN A 51 -53.48 -41.89 9.94
CA GLN A 51 -53.37 -40.44 10.11
C GLN A 51 -52.11 -40.05 10.91
N GLY A 52 -51.77 -40.80 11.96
CA GLY A 52 -50.54 -40.59 12.72
C GLY A 52 -49.29 -40.76 11.85
N LYS A 53 -49.22 -41.86 11.07
CA LYS A 53 -48.12 -42.09 10.11
C LYS A 53 -48.05 -40.99 9.04
N LEU A 54 -49.20 -40.55 8.54
CA LEU A 54 -49.27 -39.45 7.56
C LEU A 54 -48.72 -38.14 8.14
N ALA A 55 -49.06 -37.82 9.38
CA ALA A 55 -48.54 -36.64 10.06
C ALA A 55 -47.01 -36.71 10.23
N GLU A 56 -46.47 -37.88 10.58
CA GLU A 56 -45.02 -38.11 10.68
C GLU A 56 -44.32 -37.91 9.33
N VAL A 57 -44.84 -38.50 8.25
CA VAL A 57 -44.29 -38.33 6.90
C VAL A 57 -44.35 -36.86 6.46
N LYS A 58 -45.45 -36.16 6.75
CA LYS A 58 -45.60 -34.74 6.44
C LYS A 58 -44.57 -33.88 7.18
N SER A 59 -44.26 -34.21 8.44
CA SER A 59 -43.21 -33.52 9.19
C SER A 59 -41.83 -33.74 8.56
N LYS A 60 -41.49 -34.99 8.22
CA LYS A 60 -40.21 -35.33 7.57
C LYS A 60 -40.05 -34.65 6.20
N LEU A 61 -41.14 -34.56 5.43
CA LEU A 61 -41.13 -33.85 4.15
C LEU A 61 -40.79 -32.37 4.35
N ARG A 62 -41.41 -31.71 5.33
CA ARG A 62 -41.16 -30.29 5.60
C ARG A 62 -39.73 -30.04 6.07
N GLU A 63 -39.19 -30.92 6.91
CA GLU A 63 -37.79 -30.85 7.35
C GLU A 63 -36.82 -30.99 6.15
N ALA A 64 -37.07 -31.95 5.25
CA ALA A 64 -36.26 -32.14 4.05
C ALA A 64 -36.35 -30.95 3.08
N GLU A 65 -37.54 -30.33 2.93
CA GLU A 65 -37.73 -29.10 2.15
C GLU A 65 -36.91 -27.94 2.74
N ASP A 66 -36.99 -27.73 4.06
CA ASP A 66 -36.24 -26.67 4.74
C ASP A 66 -34.72 -26.87 4.57
N ASP A 67 -34.24 -28.11 4.66
CA ASP A 67 -32.83 -28.43 4.46
C ASP A 67 -32.38 -28.26 3.02
N LEU A 68 -33.24 -28.59 2.04
CA LEU A 68 -32.96 -28.31 0.63
C LEU A 68 -32.87 -26.81 0.37
N VAL A 69 -33.75 -25.99 0.95
CA VAL A 69 -33.70 -24.53 0.85
C VAL A 69 -32.39 -23.99 1.46
N LYS A 70 -31.99 -24.47 2.64
CA LYS A 70 -30.69 -24.10 3.25
C LYS A 70 -29.51 -24.51 2.37
N ALA A 71 -29.52 -25.73 1.82
CA ALA A 71 -28.47 -26.23 0.95
C ALA A 71 -28.35 -25.40 -0.35
N LEU A 72 -29.47 -25.02 -0.96
CA LEU A 72 -29.50 -24.15 -2.13
C LEU A 72 -28.92 -22.76 -1.82
N SER A 73 -29.24 -22.17 -0.67
CA SER A 73 -28.67 -20.89 -0.24
C SER A 73 -27.13 -20.97 -0.13
N VAL A 74 -26.60 -22.03 0.49
CA VAL A 74 -25.15 -22.26 0.59
C VAL A 74 -24.52 -22.46 -0.79
N LYS A 75 -25.17 -23.22 -1.69
CA LYS A 75 -24.71 -23.43 -3.07
C LYS A 75 -24.64 -22.10 -3.83
N ASN A 76 -25.70 -21.30 -3.81
CA ASN A 76 -25.75 -20.00 -4.50
C ASN A 76 -24.69 -19.05 -3.97
N ARG A 77 -24.44 -19.02 -2.66
CA ARG A 77 -23.36 -18.23 -2.07
C ARG A 77 -21.98 -18.70 -2.53
N LYS A 78 -21.74 -20.01 -2.62
CA LYS A 78 -20.47 -20.57 -3.13
C LYS A 78 -20.29 -20.23 -4.61
N GLU A 79 -21.34 -20.31 -5.40
CA GLU A 79 -21.32 -19.99 -6.83
C GLU A 79 -21.05 -18.50 -7.07
N ALA A 80 -21.74 -17.61 -6.37
CA ALA A 80 -21.48 -16.18 -6.44
C ALA A 80 -20.03 -15.81 -6.11
N LYS A 81 -19.42 -16.49 -5.12
CA LYS A 81 -17.99 -16.33 -4.82
C LYS A 81 -17.09 -16.81 -5.95
N ARG A 82 -17.42 -17.92 -6.61
CA ARG A 82 -16.65 -18.42 -7.77
C ARG A 82 -16.72 -17.41 -8.92
N ILE A 83 -17.91 -16.91 -9.24
CA ILE A 83 -18.11 -15.90 -10.29
C ILE A 83 -17.28 -14.64 -9.99
N ALA A 84 -17.34 -14.11 -8.77
CA ALA A 84 -16.56 -12.94 -8.38
C ALA A 84 -15.04 -13.15 -8.51
N ILE A 85 -14.54 -14.35 -8.21
CA ILE A 85 -13.12 -14.70 -8.40
C ILE A 85 -12.77 -14.74 -9.88
N VAL A 86 -13.62 -15.35 -10.71
CA VAL A 86 -13.41 -15.43 -12.17
C VAL A 86 -13.39 -14.03 -12.80
N GLU A 87 -14.31 -13.16 -12.42
CA GLU A 87 -14.35 -11.76 -12.87
C GLU A 87 -13.09 -10.99 -12.43
N SER A 88 -12.66 -11.15 -11.17
CA SER A 88 -11.43 -10.53 -10.67
C SER A 88 -10.18 -11.03 -11.41
N LEU A 89 -10.13 -12.33 -11.74
CA LEU A 89 -9.04 -12.92 -12.51
C LEU A 89 -9.04 -12.36 -13.94
N ALA A 90 -10.19 -12.30 -14.60
CA ALA A 90 -10.32 -11.73 -15.94
C ALA A 90 -9.89 -10.25 -15.98
N ALA A 91 -10.29 -9.45 -14.99
CA ALA A 91 -9.86 -8.06 -14.87
C ALA A 91 -8.34 -7.94 -14.70
N LYS A 92 -7.75 -8.73 -13.80
CA LYS A 92 -6.28 -8.74 -13.60
C LYS A 92 -5.52 -9.19 -14.83
N LYS A 93 -6.05 -10.18 -15.55
CA LYS A 93 -5.50 -10.67 -16.81
C LYS A 93 -5.41 -9.50 -17.80
N ASN A 94 -6.54 -8.82 -18.05
CA ASN A 94 -6.58 -7.66 -18.94
C ASN A 94 -5.55 -6.57 -18.58
N SER A 95 -5.40 -6.26 -17.28
CA SER A 95 -4.38 -5.30 -16.82
C SER A 95 -2.95 -5.76 -17.10
N VAL A 96 -2.67 -7.05 -16.99
CA VAL A 96 -1.36 -7.63 -17.35
C VAL A 96 -1.11 -7.52 -18.85
N GLU A 97 -2.09 -7.79 -19.69
CA GLU A 97 -1.92 -7.63 -21.14
C GLU A 97 -1.74 -6.17 -21.55
N GLU A 98 -2.45 -5.23 -20.91
CA GLU A 98 -2.24 -3.79 -21.13
C GLU A 98 -0.84 -3.34 -20.72
N LEU A 99 -0.38 -3.74 -19.53
CA LEU A 99 0.98 -3.43 -19.07
C LEU A 99 2.04 -4.04 -19.99
N LYS A 100 1.81 -5.25 -20.49
CA LYS A 100 2.70 -5.91 -21.46
C LYS A 100 2.82 -5.09 -22.74
N ARG A 101 1.71 -4.56 -23.28
CA ARG A 101 1.76 -3.66 -24.45
C ARG A 101 2.56 -2.40 -24.13
N HIS A 102 2.30 -1.75 -22.99
CA HIS A 102 3.05 -0.55 -22.60
C HIS A 102 4.56 -0.80 -22.48
N VAL A 103 4.96 -1.93 -21.88
CA VAL A 103 6.39 -2.31 -21.78
C VAL A 103 7.01 -2.55 -23.15
N GLN A 104 6.27 -3.16 -24.09
CA GLN A 104 6.76 -3.35 -25.46
C GLN A 104 6.94 -2.00 -26.18
N ASP A 105 5.98 -1.09 -26.06
CA ASP A 105 6.08 0.25 -26.65
C ASP A 105 7.26 1.05 -26.07
N GLN A 106 7.47 0.98 -24.76
CA GLN A 106 8.61 1.63 -24.11
C GLN A 106 9.95 1.02 -24.55
N ARG A 107 10.01 -0.30 -24.74
CA ARG A 107 11.21 -0.95 -25.29
C ARG A 107 11.48 -0.50 -26.73
N ALA A 108 10.46 -0.46 -27.58
CA ALA A 108 10.60 0.00 -28.96
C ALA A 108 11.13 1.44 -29.01
N LYS A 109 10.57 2.34 -28.19
CA LYS A 109 11.07 3.72 -28.09
C LYS A 109 12.51 3.80 -27.61
N ARG A 110 12.86 3.03 -26.57
CA ARG A 110 14.24 2.96 -26.07
C ARG A 110 15.19 2.51 -27.17
N ASP A 111 14.79 1.52 -27.97
CA ASP A 111 15.62 0.97 -29.04
C ASP A 111 15.79 2.00 -30.17
N GLU A 112 14.73 2.72 -30.55
CA GLU A 112 14.78 3.86 -31.49
C GLU A 112 15.73 4.97 -30.99
N TYR A 113 15.64 5.36 -29.72
CA TYR A 113 16.58 6.34 -29.15
C TYR A 113 18.02 5.82 -29.11
N ALA A 114 18.22 4.53 -28.84
CA ALA A 114 19.56 3.94 -28.83
C ALA A 114 20.18 3.93 -30.24
N GLU A 115 19.37 3.71 -31.28
CA GLU A 115 19.78 3.82 -32.68
C GLU A 115 20.19 5.27 -33.02
N ILE A 116 19.33 6.26 -32.70
CA ILE A 116 19.64 7.68 -32.92
C ILE A 116 20.93 8.10 -32.21
N VAL A 117 21.14 7.66 -30.96
CA VAL A 117 22.38 7.98 -30.20
C VAL A 117 23.60 7.33 -30.83
N SER A 118 23.46 6.10 -31.35
CA SER A 118 24.55 5.40 -32.04
C SER A 118 24.94 6.12 -33.34
N ASP A 119 23.95 6.56 -34.12
CA ASP A 119 24.16 7.34 -35.34
C ASP A 119 24.80 8.70 -35.05
N LEU A 120 24.40 9.38 -33.98
CA LEU A 120 25.01 10.65 -33.59
C LEU A 120 26.48 10.46 -33.18
N SER A 121 26.79 9.35 -32.53
CA SER A 121 28.15 9.00 -32.11
C SER A 121 29.04 8.71 -33.33
N SER A 122 28.55 7.98 -34.32
CA SER A 122 29.32 7.68 -35.54
C SER A 122 29.54 8.93 -36.41
N VAL A 123 28.54 9.81 -36.53
CA VAL A 123 28.68 11.10 -37.22
C VAL A 123 29.67 12.04 -36.50
N SER A 124 29.70 12.01 -35.15
CA SER A 124 30.67 12.78 -34.37
C SER A 124 32.10 12.27 -34.49
N GLU A 125 32.32 10.99 -34.79
CA GLU A 125 33.66 10.43 -35.04
C GLU A 125 34.15 10.71 -36.48
N GLU A 126 33.25 10.81 -37.46
CA GLU A 126 33.61 11.16 -38.84
C GLU A 126 33.82 12.67 -39.08
N THR A 127 33.31 13.54 -38.20
CA THR A 127 33.42 15.01 -38.35
C THR A 127 34.33 15.64 -37.29
N GLY A 128 35.65 15.48 -37.41
CA GLY A 128 36.68 16.42 -36.90
C GLY A 128 36.72 16.77 -35.39
N SER A 129 35.82 16.24 -34.55
CA SER A 129 35.53 16.76 -33.21
C SER A 129 36.62 16.47 -32.17
N GLN A 130 37.59 15.61 -32.48
CA GLN A 130 38.75 15.39 -31.61
C GLN A 130 39.66 16.63 -31.58
N ASN A 131 39.90 17.26 -32.73
CA ASN A 131 40.72 18.48 -32.82
C ASN A 131 40.07 19.63 -32.06
N ASP A 132 38.74 19.83 -32.18
CA ASP A 132 38.04 20.91 -31.48
C ASP A 132 38.08 20.75 -29.96
N LYS A 133 38.00 19.50 -29.45
CA LYS A 133 38.14 19.22 -28.01
C LYS A 133 39.54 19.49 -27.51
N ASP A 134 40.55 19.10 -28.29
CA ASP A 134 41.96 19.32 -27.98
C ASP A 134 42.29 20.82 -27.98
N GLU A 135 41.77 21.59 -28.95
CA GLU A 135 41.91 23.05 -29.03
C GLU A 135 41.21 23.78 -27.86
N ILE A 136 40.00 23.36 -27.49
CA ILE A 136 39.29 23.92 -26.32
C ILE A 136 40.05 23.61 -25.03
N GLN A 137 40.59 22.40 -24.90
CA GLN A 137 41.37 22.00 -23.73
C GLN A 137 42.70 22.76 -23.64
N GLU A 138 43.36 22.99 -24.77
CA GLU A 138 44.57 23.81 -24.85
C GLU A 138 44.27 25.27 -24.48
N ALA A 139 43.20 25.85 -25.03
CA ALA A 139 42.75 27.19 -24.69
C ALA A 139 42.42 27.33 -23.20
N LEU A 140 41.67 26.37 -22.62
CA LEU A 140 41.38 26.35 -21.18
C LEU A 140 42.65 26.27 -20.33
N SER A 141 43.60 25.42 -20.71
CA SER A 141 44.88 25.28 -20.01
C SER A 141 45.70 26.57 -20.08
N TRP A 142 45.69 27.24 -21.24
CA TRP A 142 46.33 28.54 -21.44
C TRP A 142 45.70 29.62 -20.55
N TYR A 143 44.36 29.76 -20.56
CA TYR A 143 43.64 30.72 -19.71
C TYR A 143 43.88 30.45 -18.22
N ASN A 144 43.80 29.20 -17.79
CA ASN A 144 44.02 28.81 -16.39
C ASN A 144 45.43 29.21 -15.93
N ARG A 145 46.43 28.98 -16.79
CA ARG A 145 47.83 29.34 -16.52
C ARG A 145 48.07 30.84 -16.51
N VAL A 146 47.56 31.58 -17.51
CA VAL A 146 47.80 33.02 -17.67
C VAL A 146 47.07 33.84 -16.62
N LEU A 147 45.81 33.50 -16.34
CA LEU A 147 44.99 34.22 -15.37
C LEU A 147 45.25 33.77 -13.93
N GLY A 148 45.86 32.59 -13.74
CA GLY A 148 45.91 31.92 -12.44
C GLY A 148 44.50 31.69 -11.92
N PHE A 149 43.56 31.30 -12.79
CA PHE A 149 42.14 31.26 -12.48
C PHE A 149 41.54 30.03 -13.11
N HIS A 150 40.90 29.17 -12.33
CA HIS A 150 40.19 28.01 -12.84
C HIS A 150 38.87 27.81 -12.11
N VAL A 151 37.95 27.10 -12.76
CA VAL A 151 36.59 26.87 -12.25
C VAL A 151 36.35 25.37 -12.12
N GLU A 152 35.86 24.95 -10.95
CA GLU A 152 35.54 23.55 -10.65
C GLU A 152 34.02 23.39 -10.49
N GLY A 153 33.44 22.40 -11.18
CA GLY A 153 32.03 22.04 -11.07
C GLY A 153 31.80 20.98 -9.99
N GLY A 154 30.75 21.14 -9.19
CA GLY A 154 30.35 20.19 -8.15
C GLY A 154 28.99 20.53 -7.55
N HIS A 155 28.86 20.47 -6.21
CA HIS A 155 27.63 20.88 -5.51
C HIS A 155 27.29 22.38 -5.69
N GLY A 156 28.29 23.17 -6.09
CA GLY A 156 28.18 24.50 -6.65
C GLY A 156 29.31 24.72 -7.67
N VAL A 157 29.47 25.96 -8.12
CA VAL A 157 30.58 26.37 -8.98
C VAL A 157 31.64 27.02 -8.09
N LYS A 158 32.82 26.39 -8.00
CA LYS A 158 33.96 26.89 -7.22
C LYS A 158 34.92 27.64 -8.12
N PHE A 159 35.19 28.88 -7.76
CA PHE A 159 36.12 29.77 -8.43
C PHE A 159 37.43 29.75 -7.64
N VAL A 160 38.52 29.36 -8.28
CA VAL A 160 39.83 29.25 -7.64
C VAL A 160 40.80 30.22 -8.30
N PHE A 161 41.50 30.98 -7.48
CA PHE A 161 42.51 31.94 -7.89
C PHE A 161 43.87 31.56 -7.31
N LYS A 162 44.88 31.62 -8.16
CA LYS A 162 46.31 31.55 -7.89
C LYS A 162 46.95 32.87 -8.32
N ASN A 163 48.23 33.04 -8.04
CA ASN A 163 48.97 34.29 -8.33
C ASN A 163 48.32 35.53 -7.69
N ILE A 164 47.73 35.36 -6.51
CA ILE A 164 47.16 36.46 -5.72
C ILE A 164 48.21 37.02 -4.76
N SER A 165 48.87 36.16 -3.99
CA SER A 165 49.93 36.54 -3.06
C SER A 165 51.28 36.58 -3.79
N LEU A 166 51.98 37.72 -3.74
CA LEU A 166 53.35 37.84 -4.25
C LEU A 166 54.35 36.99 -3.46
N LYS A 167 54.03 36.65 -2.21
CA LYS A 167 54.89 35.82 -1.34
C LYS A 167 54.79 34.36 -1.74
N ASN A 168 53.57 33.88 -1.99
CA ASN A 168 53.28 32.50 -2.36
C ASN A 168 52.36 32.46 -3.59
N PRO A 169 52.92 32.44 -4.81
CA PRO A 169 52.11 32.45 -6.04
C PRO A 169 51.19 31.22 -6.18
N ASN A 170 51.54 30.11 -5.54
CA ASN A 170 50.76 28.86 -5.56
C ASN A 170 49.65 28.80 -4.49
N GLU A 171 49.53 29.81 -3.63
CA GLU A 171 48.47 29.88 -2.63
C GLU A 171 47.10 30.04 -3.32
N GLU A 172 46.14 29.21 -2.91
CA GLU A 172 44.81 29.15 -3.52
C GLU A 172 43.80 29.96 -2.70
N TYR A 173 43.16 30.90 -3.38
CA TYR A 173 42.05 31.70 -2.86
C TYR A 173 40.80 31.25 -3.61
N SER A 174 39.71 30.95 -2.92
CA SER A 174 38.53 30.40 -3.60
C SER A 174 37.23 30.81 -2.94
N PHE A 175 36.17 30.79 -3.74
CA PHE A 175 34.81 30.87 -3.25
C PHE A 175 33.92 29.93 -4.07
N THR A 176 32.84 29.47 -3.47
CA THR A 176 31.88 28.57 -4.12
C THR A 176 30.50 29.21 -4.08
N ILE A 177 29.86 29.34 -5.24
CA ILE A 177 28.49 29.82 -5.36
C ILE A 177 27.59 28.76 -5.99
N ARG A 178 26.33 28.73 -5.57
CA ARG A 178 25.28 27.88 -6.17
C ARG A 178 24.16 28.77 -6.65
N HIS A 179 23.69 28.52 -7.87
CA HIS A 179 22.52 29.19 -8.42
C HIS A 179 21.32 28.24 -8.37
N ALA A 180 20.30 28.58 -7.58
CA ALA A 180 19.06 27.83 -7.46
C ALA A 180 17.90 28.82 -7.26
N ASP A 181 16.73 28.53 -7.84
CA ASP A 181 15.54 29.37 -7.71
C ASP A 181 15.76 30.85 -8.11
N ASN A 182 16.61 31.09 -9.12
CA ASN A 182 17.05 32.41 -9.59
C ASN A 182 17.79 33.26 -8.54
N ILE A 183 18.37 32.61 -7.53
CA ILE A 183 19.14 33.24 -6.46
C ILE A 183 20.51 32.55 -6.36
N TYR A 184 21.56 33.37 -6.24
CA TYR A 184 22.91 32.95 -5.90
C TYR A 184 23.07 32.82 -4.39
N TYR A 185 23.55 31.65 -3.98
CA TYR A 185 23.92 31.32 -2.60
C TYR A 185 25.43 31.13 -2.51
N LEU A 186 26.07 31.78 -1.55
CA LEU A 186 27.47 31.50 -1.20
C LEU A 186 27.52 30.23 -0.35
N LEU A 187 28.28 29.23 -0.81
CA LEU A 187 28.50 27.98 -0.08
C LEU A 187 29.77 28.03 0.77
N ASP A 188 30.85 28.56 0.23
CA ASP A 188 32.16 28.60 0.88
C ASP A 188 33.00 29.77 0.36
N CYS A 189 33.91 30.29 1.19
CA CYS A 189 34.88 31.32 0.83
C CYS A 189 36.13 31.23 1.70
N ASN A 190 37.28 31.02 1.06
CA ASN A 190 38.58 30.92 1.72
C ASN A 190 39.62 31.79 0.99
N PRO A 191 40.24 32.78 1.65
CA PRO A 191 40.00 33.24 3.02
C PRO A 191 38.63 33.92 3.19
N HIS A 192 38.14 33.99 4.43
CA HIS A 192 36.86 34.66 4.71
C HIS A 192 36.97 36.17 4.46
N LEU A 193 35.98 36.74 3.75
CA LEU A 193 35.90 38.17 3.45
C LEU A 193 34.74 38.79 4.22
N ASN A 194 34.98 39.92 4.90
CA ASN A 194 33.95 40.57 5.71
C ASN A 194 32.77 41.10 4.87
N ASP A 195 33.06 41.61 3.68
CA ASP A 195 32.07 42.27 2.81
C ASP A 195 31.29 41.27 1.91
N ILE A 196 31.53 39.96 2.03
CA ILE A 196 31.05 38.98 1.06
C ILE A 196 29.53 38.89 0.99
N LYS A 197 28.85 39.12 2.11
CA LYS A 197 27.38 39.11 2.17
C LYS A 197 26.79 40.22 1.31
N GLU A 198 27.37 41.43 1.37
CA GLU A 198 26.94 42.57 0.57
C GLU A 198 27.18 42.32 -0.92
N LEU A 199 28.34 41.75 -1.26
CA LEU A 199 28.68 41.38 -2.64
C LEU A 199 27.70 40.35 -3.23
N VAL A 200 27.27 39.36 -2.43
CA VAL A 200 26.27 38.37 -2.87
C VAL A 200 24.88 39.01 -3.01
N HIS A 201 24.52 39.96 -2.17
CA HIS A 201 23.29 40.73 -2.34
C HIS A 201 23.32 41.57 -3.62
N GLU A 202 24.45 42.21 -3.94
CA GLU A 202 24.63 42.94 -5.20
C GLU A 202 24.60 42.02 -6.42
N LEU A 203 25.22 40.83 -6.33
CA LEU A 203 25.15 39.81 -7.38
C LEU A 203 23.71 39.40 -7.68
N ASN A 204 22.91 39.14 -6.64
CA ASN A 204 21.50 38.80 -6.78
C ASN A 204 20.65 39.95 -7.35
N ARG A 205 21.05 41.20 -7.13
CA ARG A 205 20.36 42.38 -7.68
C ARG A 205 20.74 42.67 -9.14
N THR A 206 21.99 42.46 -9.52
CA THR A 206 22.53 42.85 -10.84
C THR A 206 22.64 41.68 -11.82
N ASN A 207 22.61 40.45 -11.32
CA ASN A 207 22.92 39.23 -12.07
C ASN A 207 24.31 39.28 -12.76
N GLY A 208 25.22 40.11 -12.23
CA GLY A 208 26.51 40.43 -12.83
C GLY A 208 27.66 39.53 -12.37
N LEU A 209 27.63 38.24 -12.73
CA LEU A 209 28.63 37.26 -12.26
C LEU A 209 30.08 37.66 -12.62
N PHE A 210 30.32 38.15 -13.83
CA PHE A 210 31.66 38.56 -14.26
C PHE A 210 32.23 39.71 -13.40
N ALA A 211 31.39 40.71 -13.10
CA ALA A 211 31.78 41.82 -12.23
C ALA A 211 32.08 41.33 -10.81
N PHE A 212 31.23 40.45 -10.28
CA PHE A 212 31.39 39.84 -8.96
C PHE A 212 32.72 39.06 -8.85
N VAL A 213 33.05 38.20 -9.82
CA VAL A 213 34.31 37.43 -9.84
C VAL A 213 35.53 38.36 -9.82
N ARG A 214 35.47 39.49 -10.54
CA ARG A 214 36.54 40.48 -10.58
C ARG A 214 36.71 41.20 -9.22
N ILE A 215 35.60 41.58 -8.58
CA ILE A 215 35.61 42.20 -7.25
C ILE A 215 36.16 41.22 -6.20
N MET A 216 35.74 39.96 -6.25
CA MET A 216 36.25 38.90 -5.37
C MET A 216 37.77 38.75 -5.50
N ARG A 217 38.31 38.75 -6.73
CA ARG A 217 39.75 38.71 -6.95
C ARG A 217 40.48 39.90 -6.32
N GLN A 218 39.94 41.11 -6.44
CA GLN A 218 40.50 42.30 -5.82
C GLN A 218 40.50 42.20 -4.29
N LYS A 219 39.40 41.74 -3.69
CA LYS A 219 39.29 41.55 -2.23
C LYS A 219 40.31 40.53 -1.72
N PHE A 220 40.52 39.43 -2.45
CA PHE A 220 41.58 38.48 -2.11
C PHE A 220 42.99 39.09 -2.20
N GLN A 221 43.25 39.98 -3.17
CA GLN A 221 44.52 40.70 -3.25
C GLN A 221 44.72 41.66 -2.07
N GLU A 222 43.68 42.37 -1.64
CA GLU A 222 43.72 43.26 -0.48
C GLU A 222 44.09 42.47 0.80
N VAL A 223 43.44 41.33 1.01
CA VAL A 223 43.73 40.43 2.15
C VAL A 223 45.15 39.86 2.07
N ALA A 224 45.59 39.44 0.89
CA ALA A 224 46.95 38.92 0.70
C ALA A 224 48.03 39.99 0.94
N ALA A 225 47.76 41.25 0.59
CA ALA A 225 48.67 42.38 0.80
C ALA A 225 48.74 42.81 2.27
N GLN A 226 47.61 42.76 2.98
CA GLN A 226 47.53 43.16 4.39
C GLN A 226 48.16 42.16 5.35
N GLY A 227 48.30 40.89 4.93
CA GLY A 227 48.77 39.81 5.80
C GLY A 227 47.71 39.47 6.85
N TYR A 228 47.51 38.18 7.11
CA TYR A 228 46.53 37.72 8.09
C TYR A 228 46.78 38.36 9.47
N LEU A 229 45.91 39.27 9.89
CA LEU A 229 45.86 39.83 11.24
C LEU A 229 44.61 39.24 11.91
N PRO A 230 44.76 38.23 12.80
CA PRO A 230 43.64 37.78 13.61
C PRO A 230 43.41 38.80 14.71
N GLU A 231 42.30 39.55 14.62
CA GLU A 231 41.94 40.55 15.61
C GLU A 231 41.49 39.86 16.91
N THR A 232 42.39 39.85 17.89
CA THR A 232 42.05 39.56 19.29
C THR A 232 41.48 40.83 19.89
N THR A 233 40.22 40.75 20.31
CA THR A 233 39.50 41.84 20.94
C THR A 233 40.21 42.30 22.22
N SER A 234 40.33 43.61 22.34
CA SER A 234 41.01 44.41 23.35
C SER A 234 40.43 44.29 24.77
N LEU A 235 41.31 44.33 25.80
CA LEU A 235 41.14 45.20 26.96
C LEU A 235 42.46 45.35 27.78
N PRO A 236 42.79 46.56 28.28
CA PRO A 236 44.08 46.87 28.90
C PRO A 236 44.02 46.87 30.45
N GLN A 237 45.12 46.52 31.13
CA GLN A 237 45.71 47.33 32.23
C GLN A 237 46.90 46.66 32.93
N GLU A 238 47.98 47.45 32.99
CA GLU A 238 48.92 47.69 34.09
C GLU A 238 49.98 46.67 34.58
N SER A 239 51.14 47.29 34.86
CA SER A 239 52.20 46.93 35.83
C SER A 239 53.37 46.03 35.40
N SER A 240 54.42 46.73 34.95
CA SER A 240 55.78 46.80 35.56
C SER A 240 56.52 45.54 36.07
N ILE A 241 57.78 45.44 35.58
CA ILE A 241 59.05 45.22 36.32
C ILE A 241 59.55 43.77 36.53
N VAL A 242 60.68 43.49 35.84
CA VAL A 242 61.92 42.78 36.28
C VAL A 242 61.82 41.25 36.49
N SER A 243 62.41 40.40 35.64
CA SER A 243 63.83 40.06 35.45
C SER A 243 64.50 39.41 36.68
N ALA A 244 64.71 38.08 36.65
CA ALA A 244 65.96 37.41 37.05
C ALA A 244 65.90 35.88 36.93
N SER A 245 66.97 35.35 36.37
CA SER A 245 67.46 33.99 36.15
C SER A 245 67.31 32.95 37.28
N ALA A 246 66.87 31.73 36.90
CA ALA A 246 67.53 30.39 36.95
C ALA A 246 68.43 29.94 38.15
N PRO A 247 68.82 28.64 38.33
CA PRO A 247 68.32 27.34 37.81
C PRO A 247 68.30 26.17 38.87
N ALA A 248 68.05 24.95 38.36
CA ALA A 248 68.59 23.62 38.75
C ALA A 248 67.76 22.77 39.75
N SER A 249 67.06 21.77 39.21
CA SER A 249 67.39 20.32 39.25
C SER A 249 66.69 19.61 40.43
N SER A 250 65.88 18.57 40.25
CA SER A 250 66.32 17.24 39.80
C SER A 250 65.13 16.32 39.48
N ALA A 251 65.45 15.27 38.71
CA ALA A 251 64.69 14.06 38.37
C ALA A 251 64.07 13.33 39.59
N SER A 252 63.19 12.33 39.52
CA SER A 252 62.87 11.34 38.48
C SER A 252 61.56 10.58 38.82
N THR A 253 61.01 9.88 37.81
CA THR A 253 60.17 8.64 37.82
C THR A 253 58.82 8.66 38.57
N ASP A 254 57.73 8.00 38.15
CA ASP A 254 57.44 6.98 37.13
C ASP A 254 55.91 7.05 36.89
N ARG A 255 55.45 7.11 35.63
CA ARG A 255 54.63 6.07 34.96
C ARG A 255 53.20 5.86 35.46
N SER A 256 52.24 6.21 34.58
CA SER A 256 51.24 5.25 34.06
C SER A 256 50.34 5.85 32.95
N GLU A 257 50.46 5.25 31.76
CA GLU A 257 49.40 4.83 30.81
C GLU A 257 48.51 5.91 30.14
N SER A 258 48.78 6.36 28.90
CA SER A 258 48.69 5.73 27.55
C SER A 258 47.29 5.76 26.88
N LEU A 259 47.23 6.52 25.77
CA LEU A 259 46.43 6.36 24.52
C LEU A 259 46.23 4.88 24.07
N PRO A 260 45.44 4.53 23.00
CA PRO A 260 44.88 5.38 21.93
C PRO A 260 43.47 4.99 21.36
N LYS A 261 42.96 5.87 20.47
CA LYS A 261 42.37 5.66 19.11
C LYS A 261 41.89 4.22 18.76
N LYS A 262 40.83 4.00 17.97
CA LYS A 262 40.61 4.52 16.61
C LYS A 262 39.28 3.96 16.04
N ASN A 263 38.71 4.74 15.13
CA ASN A 263 37.72 4.53 14.06
C ASN A 263 37.24 3.12 13.68
N GLU A 264 35.95 3.06 13.26
CA GLU A 264 35.41 2.68 11.93
C GLU A 264 34.03 2.01 12.12
N HIS A 265 32.94 2.67 11.71
CA HIS A 265 32.20 2.41 10.47
C HIS A 265 31.91 0.92 10.20
N GLN A 266 30.68 0.49 10.50
CA GLN A 266 30.01 -0.58 9.76
C GLN A 266 28.49 -0.54 10.02
N LEU A 267 27.73 -0.42 8.93
CA LEU A 267 26.34 -0.88 8.86
C LEU A 267 26.29 -2.40 9.11
N PRO A 268 25.15 -2.92 9.55
CA PRO A 268 24.67 -4.13 8.89
C PRO A 268 23.18 -4.11 8.56
N HIS A 269 22.92 -4.64 7.37
CA HIS A 269 21.68 -5.27 6.96
C HIS A 269 21.33 -6.42 7.94
N GLY A 270 20.05 -6.57 8.29
CA GLY A 270 19.55 -7.67 9.11
C GLY A 270 18.07 -7.93 8.83
N GLU A 271 17.79 -9.14 8.39
CA GLU A 271 16.53 -9.63 7.84
C GLU A 271 15.63 -10.25 8.95
N VAL A 272 14.33 -10.38 8.65
CA VAL A 272 13.35 -11.35 9.18
C VAL A 272 12.57 -11.06 10.48
N ASP A 273 11.24 -11.10 10.27
CA ASP A 273 10.08 -11.42 11.13
C ASP A 273 9.75 -10.59 12.38
N ARG A 274 8.54 -10.02 12.36
CA ARG A 274 7.60 -10.08 13.49
C ARG A 274 6.17 -9.74 13.08
N GLN A 275 5.38 -10.79 12.89
CA GLN A 275 3.95 -10.96 13.19
C GLN A 275 3.14 -9.69 13.51
N SER A 276 2.26 -9.28 12.58
CA SER A 276 1.20 -8.30 12.84
C SER A 276 -0.12 -8.99 13.24
N LYS A 277 -0.57 -8.63 14.45
CA LYS A 277 -1.78 -9.10 15.12
C LYS A 277 -3.01 -8.38 14.55
N LYS A 278 -4.00 -9.17 14.11
CA LYS A 278 -5.36 -8.75 13.73
C LYS A 278 -6.03 -7.90 14.82
N GLN A 279 -6.64 -6.78 14.43
CA GLN A 279 -7.78 -6.21 15.15
C GLN A 279 -8.78 -5.59 14.17
N ASN A 280 -9.92 -6.27 13.99
CA ASN A 280 -11.10 -5.73 13.31
C ASN A 280 -12.00 -5.00 14.33
N ARG A 281 -12.32 -3.75 14.05
CA ARG A 281 -13.56 -3.02 14.42
C ARG A 281 -13.88 -2.19 13.16
N GLY A 282 -15.01 -2.24 12.46
CA GLY A 282 -16.38 -2.55 12.82
C GLY A 282 -17.22 -1.28 12.61
N LYS A 283 -18.14 -1.30 11.61
CA LYS A 283 -19.27 -0.35 11.35
C LYS A 283 -18.90 1.04 10.78
N GLY A 284 -19.56 1.61 9.77
CA GLY A 284 -20.74 1.20 9.00
C GLY A 284 -20.91 2.06 7.74
N PHE A 285 -21.55 1.47 6.73
CA PHE A 285 -22.02 2.12 5.50
C PHE A 285 -23.47 2.57 5.68
N ASN A 286 -23.80 3.79 5.23
CA ASN A 286 -25.16 4.20 4.89
C ASN A 286 -25.28 4.25 3.36
N ASN A 287 -26.15 3.41 2.80
CA ASN A 287 -26.61 3.47 1.42
C ASN A 287 -27.87 4.34 1.33
N VAL A 288 -27.96 5.19 0.32
CA VAL A 288 -29.24 5.63 -0.24
C VAL A 288 -29.22 5.29 -1.73
N LEU A 289 -30.23 4.50 -2.12
CA LEU A 289 -30.52 3.98 -3.45
C LEU A 289 -31.68 4.80 -4.01
N VAL A 290 -31.57 5.30 -5.25
CA VAL A 290 -32.73 5.70 -6.07
C VAL A 290 -32.56 5.13 -7.48
N SER A 291 -33.56 4.35 -7.89
CA SER A 291 -33.67 3.58 -9.14
C SER A 291 -33.84 4.45 -10.41
N PRO A 292 -33.70 3.82 -11.59
CA PRO A 292 -34.60 4.10 -12.71
C PRO A 292 -35.36 2.85 -13.18
N GLY A 293 -36.66 3.03 -13.42
CA GLY A 293 -37.62 2.01 -13.84
C GLY A 293 -37.49 1.61 -15.32
N SER A 294 -37.87 0.37 -15.60
CA SER A 294 -38.07 -0.16 -16.95
C SER A 294 -39.56 -0.49 -17.12
N ALA A 295 -40.20 0.19 -18.07
CA ALA A 295 -41.55 -0.11 -18.52
C ALA A 295 -41.52 -1.25 -19.55
N ARG A 296 -42.25 -2.34 -19.29
CA ARG A 296 -42.58 -3.35 -20.32
C ARG A 296 -44.08 -3.62 -20.34
N ARG A 297 -44.64 -3.43 -21.55
CA ARG A 297 -46.01 -3.72 -22.00
C ARG A 297 -46.30 -5.23 -22.02
N SER A 298 -47.49 -5.60 -21.51
CA SER A 298 -48.53 -6.58 -21.94
C SER A 298 -48.19 -7.90 -22.68
N PRO A 299 -49.05 -8.96 -22.66
CA PRO A 299 -50.53 -8.90 -22.58
C PRO A 299 -51.24 -9.87 -21.61
N ARG A 300 -52.48 -9.51 -21.27
CA ARG A 300 -53.49 -10.35 -20.60
C ARG A 300 -54.35 -11.06 -21.65
N PHE A 301 -54.59 -12.35 -21.45
CA PHE A 301 -55.80 -13.04 -21.93
C PHE A 301 -56.89 -12.91 -20.86
N LEU A 302 -58.10 -12.55 -21.27
CA LEU A 302 -59.33 -12.68 -20.49
C LEU A 302 -60.34 -13.41 -21.38
N VAL A 303 -60.93 -14.45 -20.79
CA VAL A 303 -62.23 -15.13 -21.03
C VAL A 303 -62.81 -15.08 -22.43
#